data_AF-A0A822FJJ3-F1
#
_entry.id   AF-A0A822FJJ3-F1
#
_cell.length_a   1.000
_cell.length_b   1.000
_cell.length_c   1.000
_cell.angle_alpha   90.00
_cell.angle_beta   90.00
_cell.angle_gamma   90.00
#
_symmetry.space_group_name_H-M   'P 1'
#
loop_
_entity.id
_entity.type
_entity.pdbx_description
1 polymer ?
#
loop_
_entity_poly.entity_id
_entity_poly.type
_entity_poly.pdbx_seq_one_letter_code
_entity_poly.pdbx_strand_id
1 'polypeptide(L)'
;LHNVAAACAILIVLLLCTGTFIGITVGILNNVVLATMTVGVIYLISTMFSTFVVVIMYTILNSERKQSHCSTLETLTDELCSSQSIHLSYSFILGSLFVILSFITSVLWLFLQEKQRKFAQH
;
A
#
# COMPACT_ATOMS: atom_id res chain seq x y z
N LEU A 1 9.97 5.94 -13.93
CA LEU A 1 9.46 5.11 -12.80
C LEU A 1 9.06 5.94 -11.59
N HIS A 2 9.88 6.89 -11.15
CA HIS A 2 9.63 7.74 -9.97
C HIS A 2 8.30 8.52 -10.02
N ASN A 3 8.00 9.20 -11.13
CA ASN A 3 6.76 9.98 -11.29
C ASN A 3 5.49 9.10 -11.25
N VAL A 4 5.58 7.87 -11.77
CA VAL A 4 4.46 6.92 -11.79
C VAL A 4 4.19 6.40 -10.37
N ALA A 5 5.25 6.04 -9.63
CA ALA A 5 5.12 5.62 -8.24
C ALA A 5 4.53 6.72 -7.35
N ALA A 6 4.96 7.98 -7.54
CA ALA A 6 4.41 9.13 -6.82
C ALA A 6 2.93 9.39 -7.17
N ALA A 7 2.54 9.32 -8.44
CA ALA A 7 1.15 9.48 -8.85
C ALA A 7 0.25 8.37 -8.27
N CYS A 8 0.70 7.11 -8.31
CA CYS A 8 -0.01 6.00 -7.68
C CYS A 8 -0.17 6.19 -6.16
N ALA A 9 0.87 6.69 -5.47
CA ALA A 9 0.80 6.97 -4.04
C ALA A 9 -0.24 8.05 -3.71
N ILE A 10 -0.31 9.13 -4.51
CA ILE A 10 -1.31 10.18 -4.34
C ILE A 10 -2.73 9.63 -4.57
N LEU A 11 -2.90 8.83 -5.61
CA LEU A 11 -4.18 8.18 -5.92
C LEU A 11 -4.66 7.27 -4.78
N ILE A 12 -3.76 6.47 -4.20
CA ILE A 12 -4.03 5.63 -3.02
C ILE A 12 -4.56 6.46 -1.86
N VAL A 13 -3.92 7.59 -1.54
CA VAL A 13 -4.34 8.47 -0.45
C VAL A 13 -5.72 9.06 -0.72
N LEU A 14 -5.97 9.54 -1.94
CA LEU A 14 -7.27 10.11 -2.33
C LEU A 14 -8.39 9.06 -2.27
N LEU A 15 -8.14 7.84 -2.75
CA LEU A 15 -9.10 6.73 -2.70
C LEU A 15 -9.44 6.35 -1.27
N LEU A 16 -8.45 6.33 -0.37
CA LEU A 16 -8.68 5.99 1.04
C LEU A 16 -9.46 7.09 1.77
N CYS A 17 -9.11 8.36 1.56
CA CYS A 17 -9.83 9.50 2.16
C CYS A 17 -11.28 9.57 1.68
N THR A 18 -11.50 9.44 0.37
CA THR A 18 -12.87 9.47 -0.19
C THR A 18 -13.66 8.22 0.22
N GLY A 19 -13.03 7.04 0.22
CA GLY A 19 -13.64 5.79 0.66
C GLY A 19 -14.05 5.82 2.13
N THR A 20 -13.19 6.32 3.04
CA THR A 20 -13.55 6.47 4.46
C THR A 20 -14.67 7.48 4.65
N PHE A 21 -14.63 8.61 3.96
CA PHE A 21 -15.68 9.61 4.04
C PHE A 21 -17.05 9.01 3.65
N ILE A 22 -17.11 8.31 2.51
CA ILE A 22 -18.33 7.65 2.03
C ILE A 22 -18.77 6.51 2.97
N GLY A 23 -17.83 5.70 3.45
CA GLY A 23 -18.12 4.58 4.35
C GLY A 23 -18.73 5.03 5.67
N ILE A 24 -18.23 6.13 6.23
CA ILE A 24 -18.76 6.68 7.48
C ILE A 24 -20.09 7.39 7.23
N THR A 25 -20.16 8.30 6.27
CA THR A 25 -21.34 9.15 6.03
C THR A 25 -22.51 8.40 5.42
N VAL A 26 -22.29 7.51 4.45
CA VAL A 26 -23.36 6.79 3.77
C VAL A 26 -23.51 5.39 4.33
N GLY A 27 -22.39 4.72 4.62
CA GLY A 27 -22.42 3.34 5.12
C GLY A 27 -22.96 3.24 6.55
N ILE A 28 -22.31 3.92 7.50
CA ILE A 28 -22.63 3.80 8.93
C ILE A 28 -23.83 4.67 9.29
N LEU A 29 -23.82 5.95 8.94
CA LEU A 29 -24.86 6.91 9.36
C LEU A 29 -26.24 6.62 8.73
N ASN A 30 -26.28 6.17 7.46
CA ASN A 30 -27.53 5.82 6.78
C ASN A 30 -27.80 4.30 6.75
N ASN A 31 -27.00 3.48 7.45
CA ASN A 31 -27.09 2.02 7.48
C ASN A 31 -27.15 1.35 6.09
N VAL A 32 -26.47 1.92 5.09
CA VAL A 32 -26.44 1.38 3.72
C VAL A 32 -25.34 0.33 3.62
N VAL A 33 -25.71 -0.94 3.76
CA VAL A 33 -24.79 -2.10 3.70
C VAL A 33 -24.01 -2.17 2.38
N LEU A 34 -24.61 -1.74 1.27
CA LEU A 34 -23.94 -1.74 -0.04
C LEU A 34 -22.76 -0.74 -0.09
N ALA A 35 -22.91 0.40 0.57
CA ALA A 35 -21.87 1.43 0.63
C ALA A 35 -20.67 0.95 1.46
N THR A 36 -20.90 0.29 2.61
CA THR A 36 -19.82 -0.29 3.42
C THR A 36 -19.06 -1.41 2.70
N MET A 37 -19.78 -2.26 1.93
CA MET A 37 -19.15 -3.28 1.08
C MET A 37 -18.20 -2.66 0.05
N THR A 38 -18.67 -1.59 -0.61
CA THR A 38 -17.91 -0.93 -1.69
C THR A 38 -16.63 -0.32 -1.14
N VAL A 39 -16.68 0.27 0.07
CA VAL A 39 -15.50 0.82 0.74
C VAL A 39 -14.50 -0.27 1.13
N GLY A 40 -14.95 -1.44 1.61
CA GLY A 40 -14.08 -2.58 1.87
C GLY A 40 -13.30 -3.03 0.61
N VAL A 41 -13.98 -3.07 -0.54
CA VAL A 41 -13.36 -3.40 -1.84
C VAL A 41 -12.38 -2.31 -2.30
N ILE A 42 -12.72 -1.03 -2.14
CA ILE A 42 -11.80 0.09 -2.45
C ILE A 42 -10.51 -0.02 -1.63
N TYR A 43 -10.62 -0.41 -0.35
CA TYR A 43 -9.46 -0.66 0.50
C TYR A 43 -8.62 -1.84 0.01
N LEU A 44 -9.22 -2.95 -0.46
CA LEU A 44 -8.46 -4.05 -1.07
C LEU A 44 -7.70 -3.60 -2.33
N ILE A 45 -8.36 -2.85 -3.20
CA ILE A 45 -7.75 -2.32 -4.42
C ILE A 45 -6.58 -1.40 -4.06
N SER A 46 -6.76 -0.55 -3.06
CA SER A 46 -5.71 0.34 -2.54
C SER A 46 -4.51 -0.44 -1.99
N THR A 47 -4.73 -1.54 -1.27
CA THR A 47 -3.66 -2.44 -0.81
C THR A 47 -2.89 -3.03 -1.99
N MET A 48 -3.57 -3.49 -3.04
CA MET A 48 -2.91 -4.00 -4.26
C MET A 48 -2.03 -2.93 -4.90
N PHE A 49 -2.56 -1.73 -5.13
CA PHE A 49 -1.75 -0.62 -5.67
C PHE A 49 -0.56 -0.26 -4.77
N SER A 50 -0.74 -0.30 -3.46
CA SER A 50 0.33 -0.04 -2.49
C SER A 50 1.45 -1.07 -2.59
N THR A 51 1.12 -2.36 -2.79
CA THR A 51 2.15 -3.39 -3.02
C THR A 51 2.94 -3.12 -4.30
N PHE A 52 2.29 -2.69 -5.39
CA PHE A 52 2.98 -2.31 -6.62
C PHE A 52 3.95 -1.14 -6.40
N VAL A 53 3.55 -0.11 -5.65
CA VAL A 53 4.43 1.03 -5.33
C VAL A 53 5.64 0.58 -4.52
N VAL A 54 5.46 -0.29 -3.52
CA VAL A 54 6.55 -0.83 -2.70
C VAL A 54 7.52 -1.66 -3.55
N VAL A 55 7.01 -2.50 -4.47
CA VAL A 55 7.84 -3.28 -5.40
C VAL A 55 8.63 -2.35 -6.32
N ILE A 56 7.99 -1.33 -6.88
CA ILE A 56 8.67 -0.34 -7.73
C ILE A 56 9.78 0.36 -6.94
N MET A 57 9.52 0.83 -5.73
CA MET A 57 10.55 1.44 -4.87
C MET A 57 11.71 0.48 -4.60
N TYR A 58 11.42 -0.80 -4.32
CA TYR A 58 12.46 -1.81 -4.14
C TYR A 58 13.31 -2.01 -5.40
N THR A 59 12.68 -2.06 -6.58
CA THR A 59 13.42 -2.21 -7.85
C THR A 59 14.29 -1.00 -8.17
N ILE A 60 13.81 0.23 -7.88
CA ILE A 60 14.60 1.45 -8.06
C ILE A 60 15.82 1.43 -7.15
N LEU A 61 15.62 1.13 -5.86
CA LEU A 61 16.71 1.05 -4.89
C LEU A 61 17.77 0.01 -5.29
N ASN A 62 17.33 -1.14 -5.82
CA ASN A 62 18.24 -2.18 -6.29
C ASN A 62 18.95 -1.81 -7.61
N SER A 63 18.28 -1.06 -8.49
CA SER A 63 18.88 -0.55 -9.74
C SER A 63 19.93 0.52 -9.47
N GLU A 64 19.63 1.46 -8.57
CA GLU A 64 20.60 2.49 -8.15
C GLU A 64 21.80 1.87 -7.43
N ARG A 65 21.58 0.82 -6.63
CA ARG A 65 22.66 0.02 -6.02
C ARG A 65 23.59 -0.60 -7.07
N LYS A 66 23.04 -1.18 -8.14
CA LYS A 66 23.85 -1.76 -9.23
C LYS A 66 24.64 -0.71 -10.00
N GLN A 67 24.07 0.49 -10.16
CA GLN A 67 24.66 1.54 -11.00
C GLN A 67 25.67 2.43 -10.24
N SER A 68 25.51 2.65 -8.93
CA SER A 68 26.44 3.49 -8.15
C SER A 68 27.72 2.76 -7.73
N HIS A 69 27.70 1.43 -7.59
CA HIS A 69 28.82 0.67 -7.01
C HIS A 69 29.67 -0.12 -8.01
N CYS A 70 29.19 -0.35 -9.24
CA CYS A 70 29.98 -1.04 -10.29
C CYS A 70 30.70 -0.09 -11.25
N SER A 71 30.41 1.22 -11.23
CA SER A 71 31.02 2.17 -12.17
C SER A 71 32.31 2.82 -11.67
N THR A 72 32.72 2.59 -10.42
CA THR A 72 33.91 3.23 -9.82
C THR A 72 35.09 2.30 -9.56
N LEU A 73 34.96 0.98 -9.69
CA LEU A 73 36.05 0.05 -9.45
C LEU A 73 35.96 -1.16 -10.39
N GLU A 74 36.63 -1.05 -11.54
CA GLU A 74 36.62 -2.02 -12.66
C GLU A 74 37.26 -3.39 -12.33
N THR A 75 37.68 -3.64 -11.07
CA THR A 75 38.53 -4.79 -10.71
C THR A 75 38.24 -5.44 -9.35
N LEU A 76 37.03 -5.29 -8.78
CA LEU A 76 36.68 -5.99 -7.53
C LEU A 76 35.51 -6.95 -7.73
N THR A 77 35.78 -8.23 -7.52
CA THR A 77 34.88 -9.39 -7.57
C THR A 77 33.53 -9.14 -6.90
N ASP A 78 32.46 -9.55 -7.59
CA ASP A 78 31.03 -9.40 -7.24
C ASP A 78 30.67 -9.77 -5.78
N GLU A 79 31.48 -10.60 -5.12
CA GLU A 79 31.23 -11.09 -3.77
C GLU A 79 31.47 -10.03 -2.67
N LEU A 80 32.36 -9.05 -2.88
CA LEU A 80 32.60 -8.00 -1.87
C LEU A 80 31.54 -6.90 -1.90
N CYS A 81 30.90 -6.67 -3.03
CA CYS A 81 29.85 -5.65 -3.17
C CYS A 81 28.57 -6.03 -2.39
N SER A 82 28.35 -7.32 -2.17
CA SER A 82 27.22 -7.83 -1.37
C SER A 82 27.37 -7.62 0.14
N SER A 83 28.56 -7.23 0.63
CA SER A 83 28.85 -7.12 2.07
C SER A 83 28.51 -5.74 2.67
N GLN A 84 28.16 -4.73 1.86
CA GLN A 84 27.97 -3.38 2.37
C GLN A 84 26.57 -3.19 2.97
N SER A 85 26.55 -2.81 4.25
CA SER A 85 25.39 -2.84 5.14
C SER A 85 24.14 -2.17 4.58
N ILE A 86 23.04 -2.94 4.63
CA ILE A 86 21.71 -2.61 4.12
C ILE A 86 21.14 -1.44 4.94
N HIS A 87 21.28 -0.20 4.44
CA HIS A 87 20.46 0.90 4.92
C HIS A 87 19.08 0.80 4.28
N LEU A 88 18.21 0.02 4.89
CA LEU A 88 16.79 -0.05 4.53
C LEU A 88 16.21 1.36 4.72
N SER A 89 15.84 2.03 3.64
CA SER A 89 15.27 3.38 3.72
C SER A 89 13.99 3.35 4.58
N TYR A 90 13.87 4.31 5.50
CA TYR A 90 12.72 4.42 6.42
C TYR A 90 11.37 4.41 5.67
N SER A 91 11.32 5.00 4.47
CA SER A 91 10.15 5.01 3.58
C SER A 91 9.70 3.63 3.12
N PHE A 92 10.62 2.67 2.95
CA PHE A 92 10.28 1.28 2.58
C PHE A 92 9.56 0.57 3.73
N ILE A 93 10.06 0.75 4.96
CA ILE A 93 9.44 0.18 6.18
C ILE A 93 8.03 0.75 6.33
N LEU A 94 7.87 2.07 6.26
CA LEU A 94 6.58 2.74 6.31
C LEU A 94 5.61 2.25 5.22
N GLY A 95 6.08 2.10 3.99
CA GLY A 95 5.27 1.57 2.88
C GLY A 95 4.79 0.14 3.13
N SER A 96 5.66 -0.73 3.66
CA SER A 96 5.28 -2.11 4.01
C SER A 96 4.27 -2.19 5.15
N LEU A 97 4.43 -1.37 6.19
CA LEU A 97 3.47 -1.27 7.29
C LEU A 97 2.11 -0.77 6.81
N PHE A 98 2.10 0.18 5.89
CA PHE A 98 0.87 0.71 5.28
C PHE A 98 0.10 -0.35 4.49
N VAL A 99 0.79 -1.23 3.76
CA VAL A 99 0.16 -2.38 3.08
C VAL A 99 -0.54 -3.29 4.10
N ILE A 100 0.14 -3.63 5.20
CA ILE A 100 -0.43 -4.50 6.24
C ILE A 100 -1.65 -3.82 6.90
N LEU A 101 -1.53 -2.53 7.24
CA LEU A 101 -2.59 -1.79 7.89
C LEU A 101 -3.82 -1.62 6.99
N SER A 102 -3.62 -1.33 5.71
CA SER A 102 -4.72 -1.21 4.72
C SER A 102 -5.44 -2.55 4.52
N PHE A 103 -4.71 -3.66 4.51
CA PHE A 103 -5.30 -5.00 4.43
C PHE A 103 -6.16 -5.32 5.66
N ILE A 104 -5.64 -5.10 6.87
CA ILE A 104 -6.40 -5.30 8.11
C ILE A 104 -7.66 -4.43 8.11
N THR A 105 -7.53 -3.16 7.71
CA THR A 105 -8.66 -2.23 7.65
C THR A 105 -9.72 -2.69 6.66
N SER A 106 -9.32 -3.23 5.51
CA SER A 106 -10.26 -3.81 4.54
C SER A 106 -11.06 -4.98 5.14
N VAL A 107 -10.38 -5.90 5.83
CA VAL A 107 -11.02 -7.04 6.50
C VAL A 107 -12.02 -6.56 7.57
N LEU A 108 -11.66 -5.52 8.34
CA LEU A 108 -12.55 -4.92 9.32
C LEU A 108 -13.83 -4.34 8.68
N TRP A 109 -13.72 -3.67 7.51
CA TRP A 109 -14.88 -3.17 6.78
C TRP A 109 -15.82 -4.30 6.31
N LEU A 110 -15.27 -5.43 5.85
CA LEU A 110 -16.06 -6.60 5.47
C LEU A 110 -16.77 -7.24 6.67
N PHE A 111 -16.11 -7.30 7.83
CA PHE A 111 -16.75 -7.77 9.07
C PHE A 111 -17.86 -6.82 9.54
N LEU A 112 -17.66 -5.50 9.44
CA LEU A 112 -18.69 -4.51 9.76
C LEU A 112 -19.93 -4.66 8.88
N GLN A 113 -19.73 -4.94 7.58
CA GLN A 113 -20.83 -5.21 6.66
C GLN A 113 -21.65 -6.43 7.10
N GLU A 114 -21.00 -7.52 7.52
CA GLU A 114 -21.72 -8.71 7.96
C GLU A 114 -22.53 -8.45 9.23
N LYS A 115 -22.01 -7.63 10.15
CA LYS A 115 -22.76 -7.20 11.34
C LYS A 115 -23.96 -6.35 10.97
N GLN A 116 -23.78 -5.34 10.12
CA GLN A 116 -24.87 -4.48 9.65
C GLN A 116 -25.97 -5.27 8.92
N ARG A 117 -25.59 -6.24 8.09
CA ARG A 117 -26.53 -7.13 7.42
C ARG A 117 -27.35 -7.97 8.41
N LYS A 118 -26.75 -8.47 9.49
CA LYS A 118 -27.46 -9.24 10.52
C LYS A 118 -28.45 -8.37 11.30
N PHE A 119 -28.11 -7.11 11.59
CA PHE A 119 -29.04 -6.17 12.24
C PHE A 119 -30.23 -5.79 11.36
N ALA A 120 -30.06 -5.70 10.04
CA ALA A 120 -31.16 -5.36 9.13
C ALA A 120 -32.20 -6.50 8.94
N GLN A 121 -31.92 -7.71 9.43
CA GLN A 121 -32.81 -8.88 9.34
C GLN A 121 -33.65 -9.12 10.60
N HIS A 122 -33.40 -8.37 11.68
CA HIS A 122 -34.16 -8.40 12.93
C HIS A 122 -34.95 -7.11 13.11
#